data_AF-A0A8X6NV52-F1
#
_entry.id   AF-A0A8X6NV52-F1
#
_cell.length_a   1.000
_cell.length_b   1.000
_cell.length_c   1.000
_cell.angle_alpha   90.00
_cell.angle_beta   90.00
_cell.angle_gamma   90.00
#
_symmetry.space_group_name_H-M   'P 1'
#
loop_
_entity.id
_entity.type
_entity.pdbx_description
1 polymer ?
#
loop_
_entity_poly.entity_id
_entity_poly.type
_entity_poly.pdbx_seq_one_letter_code
_entity_poly.pdbx_strand_id
1 'polypeptide(L)'
;MDFLGVFQLILKLKNPNDRFMRIIDSIGKRELHPFDFYLSLSQMEDQQLDLMFSGLLMDERLCVCESFLHWPLQVLFLDILAKLSRNMSEVFYRQLFYIILYEKFNTGWFDYNYVDLVKQIWSSLSDYNKSKIKEDRIFLYLKKVLDYDGGGQKPVSVAFIGLYKDLDI
;
A
#
# COMPACT_ATOMS: atom_id res chain seq x y z
N MET A 1 -19.28 -11.87 14.02
CA MET A 1 -18.77 -13.16 13.53
C MET A 1 -17.35 -13.27 14.06
N ASP A 2 -16.96 -14.41 14.62
CA ASP A 2 -15.64 -14.57 15.26
C ASP A 2 -14.54 -14.60 14.18
N PHE A 3 -13.60 -13.65 14.21
CA PHE A 3 -12.57 -13.44 13.19
C PHE A 3 -11.67 -14.68 13.04
N LEU A 4 -11.39 -15.36 14.15
CA LEU A 4 -10.65 -16.62 14.17
C LEU A 4 -11.39 -17.72 13.38
N GLY A 5 -12.72 -17.69 13.41
CA GLY A 5 -13.59 -18.65 12.72
C GLY A 5 -13.55 -18.49 11.21
N VAL A 6 -13.61 -17.26 10.69
CA VAL A 6 -13.51 -16.98 9.24
C VAL A 6 -12.14 -17.40 8.71
N PHE A 7 -11.09 -17.03 9.44
CA PHE A 7 -9.72 -17.37 9.07
C PHE A 7 -9.46 -18.88 9.06
N GLN A 8 -9.89 -19.61 10.10
CA GLN A 8 -9.79 -21.07 10.14
C GLN A 8 -10.61 -21.75 9.05
N LEU A 9 -11.75 -21.16 8.66
CA LEU A 9 -12.59 -21.71 7.58
C LEU A 9 -11.90 -21.58 6.23
N ILE A 10 -11.25 -20.43 5.99
CA ILE A 10 -10.44 -20.19 4.80
C ILE A 10 -9.29 -21.19 4.76
N LEU A 11 -8.50 -21.35 5.83
CA LEU A 11 -7.37 -22.29 5.85
C LEU A 11 -7.76 -23.75 5.56
N LYS A 12 -9.00 -24.14 5.85
CA LYS A 12 -9.55 -25.49 5.58
C LYS A 12 -9.91 -25.74 4.11
N LEU A 13 -9.97 -24.72 3.26
CA LEU A 13 -10.22 -24.92 1.83
C LEU A 13 -9.04 -25.66 1.21
N LYS A 14 -9.31 -26.75 0.49
CA LYS A 14 -8.24 -27.60 -0.07
C LYS A 14 -7.51 -26.93 -1.23
N ASN A 15 -8.25 -26.16 -2.04
CA ASN A 15 -7.71 -25.46 -3.20
C ASN A 15 -7.03 -24.14 -2.76
N PRO A 16 -5.73 -23.94 -3.06
CA PRO A 16 -5.03 -22.69 -2.78
C PRO A 16 -5.67 -21.46 -3.45
N ASN A 17 -6.25 -21.60 -4.64
CA ASN A 17 -6.89 -20.48 -5.33
C ASN A 17 -8.23 -20.09 -4.69
N ASP A 18 -9.01 -21.06 -4.22
CA ASP A 18 -10.27 -20.79 -3.52
C ASP A 18 -10.02 -20.17 -2.13
N ARG A 19 -8.96 -20.62 -1.44
CA ARG A 19 -8.44 -19.95 -0.23
C ARG A 19 -8.17 -18.49 -0.50
N PHE A 20 -7.45 -18.26 -1.58
CA PHE A 20 -6.95 -16.95 -1.92
C PHE A 20 -8.07 -15.96 -2.25
N MET A 21 -8.98 -16.32 -3.16
CA MET A 21 -10.09 -15.44 -3.54
C MET A 21 -10.96 -15.11 -2.33
N ARG A 22 -11.12 -16.05 -1.39
CA ARG A 22 -11.82 -15.76 -0.13
C ARG A 22 -11.06 -14.83 0.81
N ILE A 23 -9.73 -14.91 0.87
CA ILE A 23 -8.93 -13.98 1.68
C ILE A 23 -9.06 -12.56 1.14
N ILE A 24 -8.95 -12.39 -0.18
CA ILE A 24 -9.05 -11.08 -0.84
C ILE A 24 -10.46 -10.51 -0.70
N ASP A 25 -11.49 -11.32 -0.96
CA ASP A 25 -12.89 -10.93 -0.76
C ASP A 25 -13.17 -10.54 0.71
N SER A 26 -12.59 -11.27 1.66
CA SER A 26 -12.70 -10.95 3.09
C SER A 26 -11.96 -9.66 3.47
N ILE A 27 -10.81 -9.35 2.84
CA ILE A 27 -10.11 -8.08 3.05
C ILE A 27 -10.93 -6.92 2.47
N GLY A 28 -11.42 -7.05 1.23
CA GLY A 28 -12.27 -6.04 0.58
C GLY A 28 -13.55 -5.77 1.37
N LYS A 29 -14.14 -6.81 1.96
CA LYS A 29 -15.32 -6.71 2.84
C LYS A 29 -14.98 -6.34 4.30
N ARG A 30 -13.69 -6.18 4.64
CA ARG A 30 -13.19 -5.91 6.00
C ARG A 30 -13.60 -6.97 7.03
N GLU A 31 -13.80 -8.20 6.58
CA GLU A 31 -14.12 -9.38 7.38
C GLU A 31 -12.86 -10.04 7.95
N LEU A 32 -11.68 -9.78 7.38
CA LEU A 32 -10.38 -10.25 7.86
C LEU A 32 -9.53 -9.07 8.33
N HIS A 33 -8.96 -9.16 9.53
CA HIS A 33 -8.03 -8.15 10.02
C HIS A 33 -6.69 -8.23 9.26
N PRO A 34 -6.09 -7.11 8.81
CA PRO A 34 -4.89 -7.18 7.95
C PRO A 34 -3.68 -7.84 8.62
N PHE A 35 -3.61 -7.81 9.96
CA PHE A 35 -2.58 -8.55 10.70
C PHE A 35 -2.70 -10.08 10.53
N ASP A 36 -3.91 -10.63 10.57
CA ASP A 36 -4.14 -12.06 10.38
C ASP A 36 -3.79 -12.47 8.94
N PHE A 37 -4.12 -11.59 7.99
CA PHE A 37 -3.67 -11.74 6.61
C PHE A 37 -2.14 -11.78 6.51
N TYR A 38 -1.42 -10.85 7.15
CA TYR A 38 0.04 -10.87 7.19
C TYR A 38 0.60 -12.16 7.78
N LEU A 39 0.05 -12.64 8.90
CA LEU A 39 0.44 -13.91 9.50
C LEU A 39 0.27 -15.07 8.52
N SER A 40 -0.83 -15.07 7.75
CA SER A 40 -1.08 -16.05 6.70
C SER A 40 0.00 -16.01 5.61
N LEU A 41 0.32 -14.81 5.14
CA LEU A 41 1.36 -14.61 4.12
C LEU A 41 2.73 -15.03 4.62
N SER A 42 3.01 -14.87 5.91
CA SER A 42 4.30 -15.29 6.50
C SER A 42 4.47 -16.81 6.59
N GLN A 43 3.38 -17.57 6.50
CA GLN A 43 3.38 -19.04 6.53
C GLN A 43 3.40 -19.67 5.13
N MET A 44 3.23 -18.88 4.08
CA MET A 44 3.25 -19.34 2.69
C MET A 44 4.66 -19.34 2.13
N GLU A 45 4.95 -20.30 1.25
CA GLU A 45 6.21 -20.33 0.51
C GLU A 45 6.24 -19.24 -0.56
N ASP A 46 7.43 -18.73 -0.92
CA ASP A 46 7.59 -17.66 -1.91
C ASP A 46 6.91 -17.99 -3.26
N GLN A 47 6.97 -19.24 -3.71
CA GLN A 47 6.29 -19.67 -4.94
C GLN A 47 4.76 -19.56 -4.85
N GLN A 48 4.19 -19.86 -3.68
CA GLN A 48 2.76 -19.72 -3.43
C GLN A 48 2.37 -18.25 -3.40
N LEU A 49 3.19 -17.41 -2.75
CA LEU A 49 3.01 -15.96 -2.72
C LEU A 49 3.08 -15.34 -4.12
N ASP A 50 4.05 -15.75 -4.94
CA ASP A 50 4.21 -15.24 -6.30
C ASP A 50 3.01 -15.63 -7.20
N LEU A 51 2.58 -16.90 -7.14
CA LEU A 51 1.37 -17.37 -7.84
C LEU A 51 0.13 -16.59 -7.39
N MET A 52 0.01 -16.39 -6.08
CA MET A 52 -1.09 -15.67 -5.46
C MET A 52 -1.13 -14.20 -5.92
N PHE A 53 -0.04 -13.47 -5.77
CA PHE A 53 0.02 -12.05 -6.14
C PHE A 53 -0.07 -11.84 -7.65
N SER A 54 0.49 -12.74 -8.46
CA SER A 54 0.36 -12.66 -9.91
C SER A 54 -1.09 -12.78 -10.40
N GLY A 55 -1.94 -13.53 -9.69
CA GLY A 55 -3.36 -13.67 -9.98
C GLY A 55 -4.22 -12.46 -9.61
N LEU A 56 -3.71 -11.52 -8.81
CA LEU A 56 -4.47 -10.32 -8.43
C LEU A 56 -4.58 -9.32 -9.56
N LEU A 57 -5.74 -8.69 -9.64
CA LEU A 57 -5.96 -7.45 -10.37
C LEU A 57 -5.27 -6.27 -9.66
N MET A 58 -5.06 -5.19 -10.40
CA MET A 58 -4.40 -3.99 -9.90
C MET A 58 -5.11 -3.39 -8.67
N ASP A 59 -6.44 -3.30 -8.71
CA ASP A 59 -7.23 -2.73 -7.62
C ASP A 59 -7.17 -3.58 -6.35
N GLU A 60 -7.11 -4.91 -6.49
CA GLU A 60 -6.99 -5.83 -5.36
C GLU A 60 -5.61 -5.71 -4.70
N ARG A 61 -4.55 -5.56 -5.50
CA ARG A 61 -3.18 -5.31 -5.00
C ARG A 61 -3.11 -4.00 -4.22
N LEU A 62 -3.76 -2.95 -4.72
CA LEU A 62 -3.82 -1.65 -4.04
C LEU A 62 -4.60 -1.73 -2.74
N CYS A 63 -5.75 -2.43 -2.75
CA CYS A 63 -6.55 -2.66 -1.54
C CYS A 63 -5.74 -3.38 -0.47
N VAL A 64 -4.95 -4.39 -0.86
CA VAL A 64 -4.02 -5.05 0.07
C VAL A 64 -3.01 -4.04 0.63
N CYS A 65 -2.30 -3.28 -0.21
CA CYS A 65 -1.35 -2.26 0.25
C CYS A 65 -1.98 -1.23 1.20
N GLU A 66 -3.14 -0.70 0.86
CA GLU A 66 -3.89 0.28 1.64
C GLU A 66 -4.22 -0.23 3.04
N SER A 67 -4.59 -1.52 3.16
CA SER A 67 -4.90 -2.15 4.45
C SER A 67 -3.72 -2.15 5.44
N PHE A 68 -2.48 -2.05 4.94
CA PHE A 68 -1.26 -1.94 5.74
C PHE A 68 -0.80 -0.50 5.96
N LEU A 69 -1.47 0.51 5.40
CA LEU A 69 -1.12 1.91 5.63
C LEU A 69 -1.72 2.49 6.92
N HIS A 70 -2.49 1.73 7.70
CA HIS A 70 -3.12 2.21 8.95
C HIS A 70 -2.36 1.78 10.19
N TRP A 71 -2.40 2.60 11.24
CA TRP A 71 -1.78 2.26 12.52
C TRP A 71 -2.43 1.01 13.13
N PRO A 72 -1.64 0.03 13.63
CA PRO A 72 -0.17 -0.03 13.76
C PRO A 72 0.56 -0.79 12.62
N LEU A 73 -0.10 -1.05 11.50
CA LEU A 73 0.31 -2.01 10.48
C LEU A 73 1.33 -1.45 9.48
N GLN A 74 1.62 -0.14 9.49
CA GLN A 74 2.55 0.50 8.55
C GLN A 74 3.96 -0.08 8.62
N VAL A 75 4.35 -0.62 9.79
CA VAL A 75 5.65 -1.28 9.96
C VAL A 75 5.81 -2.52 9.08
N LEU A 76 4.71 -3.14 8.66
CA LEU A 76 4.68 -4.32 7.77
C LEU A 76 4.50 -3.94 6.30
N PHE A 77 4.27 -2.66 6.01
CA PHE A 77 3.88 -2.20 4.68
C PHE A 77 4.96 -2.50 3.63
N LEU A 78 6.23 -2.21 3.92
CA LEU A 78 7.31 -2.39 2.96
C LEU A 78 7.54 -3.87 2.63
N ASP A 79 7.36 -4.77 3.59
CA ASP A 79 7.47 -6.21 3.38
C ASP A 79 6.36 -6.71 2.44
N ILE A 80 5.13 -6.25 2.66
CA ILE A 80 3.99 -6.56 1.80
C ILE A 80 4.16 -5.96 0.41
N LEU A 81 4.59 -4.71 0.33
CA LEU A 81 4.87 -4.04 -0.94
C LEU A 81 5.93 -4.81 -1.72
N ALA A 82 7.05 -5.19 -1.11
CA ALA A 82 8.13 -5.93 -1.78
C ALA A 82 7.65 -7.27 -2.37
N LYS A 83 6.73 -7.95 -1.69
CA LYS A 83 6.12 -9.20 -2.17
C LYS A 83 5.17 -8.94 -3.34
N LEU A 84 4.36 -7.88 -3.28
CA LEU A 84 3.44 -7.49 -4.35
C LEU A 84 4.16 -6.91 -5.57
N SER A 85 5.25 -6.18 -5.34
CA SER A 85 5.86 -5.28 -6.32
C SER A 85 6.62 -5.99 -7.44
N ARG A 86 6.88 -7.30 -7.31
CA ARG A 86 7.75 -8.09 -8.21
C ARG A 86 7.34 -8.05 -9.69
N ASN A 87 6.10 -7.66 -10.02
CA ASN A 87 5.62 -7.51 -11.39
C ASN A 87 4.72 -6.27 -11.57
N MET A 88 5.00 -5.18 -10.85
CA MET A 88 4.16 -3.98 -10.91
C MET A 88 4.65 -2.96 -11.93
N SER A 89 3.71 -2.42 -12.71
CA SER A 89 3.94 -1.28 -13.58
C SER A 89 4.04 0.02 -12.78
N GLU A 90 4.53 1.07 -13.43
CA GLU A 90 4.53 2.43 -12.91
C GLU A 90 3.13 2.91 -12.52
N VAL A 91 2.07 2.41 -13.17
CA VAL A 91 0.67 2.78 -12.90
C VAL A 91 0.32 2.46 -11.44
N PHE A 92 0.70 1.27 -10.98
CA PHE A 92 0.46 0.82 -9.61
C PHE A 92 1.14 1.76 -8.61
N TYR A 93 2.41 2.10 -8.84
CA TYR A 93 3.14 3.00 -7.94
C TYR A 93 2.59 4.42 -7.94
N ARG A 94 2.12 4.94 -9.09
CA ARG A 94 1.42 6.22 -9.15
C ARG A 94 0.19 6.20 -8.25
N GLN A 95 -0.67 5.20 -8.39
CA GLN A 95 -1.88 5.07 -7.57
C GLN A 95 -1.56 4.88 -6.09
N LEU A 96 -0.52 4.11 -5.77
CA LEU A 96 -0.06 3.95 -4.39
C LEU A 96 0.41 5.29 -3.78
N PHE A 97 1.19 6.08 -4.53
CA PHE A 97 1.57 7.41 -4.06
C PHE A 97 0.35 8.33 -3.93
N TYR A 98 -0.65 8.24 -4.81
CA TYR A 98 -1.90 8.99 -4.66
C TYR A 98 -2.57 8.64 -3.33
N ILE A 99 -2.69 7.35 -3.00
CA ILE A 99 -3.29 6.90 -1.73
C ILE A 99 -2.51 7.45 -0.54
N ILE A 100 -1.18 7.29 -0.50
CA ILE A 100 -0.38 7.75 0.66
C ILE A 100 -0.46 9.28 0.80
N LEU A 101 -0.27 10.01 -0.29
CA LEU A 101 -0.31 11.48 -0.29
C LEU A 101 -1.70 12.01 0.06
N TYR A 102 -2.75 11.41 -0.49
CA TYR A 102 -4.11 11.87 -0.26
C TYR A 102 -4.64 11.45 1.11
N GLU A 103 -4.49 10.18 1.47
CA GLU A 103 -5.12 9.67 2.68
C GLU A 103 -4.32 9.95 3.93
N LYS A 104 -2.98 9.94 3.87
CA LYS A 104 -2.18 10.04 5.11
C LYS A 104 -1.68 11.44 5.37
N PHE A 105 -1.26 12.15 4.32
CA PHE A 105 -0.81 13.52 4.49
C PHE A 105 -1.97 14.51 4.69
N ASN A 106 -3.16 14.28 4.12
CA ASN A 106 -4.30 15.18 4.35
C ASN A 106 -5.02 14.93 5.68
N THR A 107 -5.07 13.69 6.20
CA THR A 107 -5.75 13.41 7.47
C THR A 107 -4.86 13.63 8.70
N GLY A 108 -3.57 13.93 8.49
CA GLY A 108 -2.60 14.10 9.56
C GLY A 108 -1.83 12.80 9.84
N TRP A 109 -0.62 12.74 9.30
CA TRP A 109 0.45 11.76 9.51
C TRP A 109 1.08 11.71 10.92
N PHE A 110 0.29 11.90 11.99
CA PHE A 110 0.81 11.95 13.36
C PHE A 110 1.11 10.58 13.97
N ASP A 111 0.59 9.51 13.37
CA ASP A 111 0.70 8.14 13.83
C ASP A 111 1.94 7.41 13.27
N TYR A 112 2.49 7.84 12.14
CA TYR A 112 3.65 7.19 11.52
C TYR A 112 4.45 8.15 10.63
N ASN A 113 5.76 7.90 10.46
CA ASN A 113 6.59 8.70 9.57
C ASN A 113 6.38 8.31 8.09
N TYR A 114 5.27 8.79 7.52
CA TYR A 114 4.94 8.53 6.12
C TYR A 114 5.89 9.23 5.12
N VAL A 115 6.65 10.26 5.52
CA VAL A 115 7.72 10.82 4.66
C VAL A 115 8.78 9.77 4.43
N ASP A 116 9.30 9.16 5.50
CA ASP A 116 10.34 8.15 5.38
C ASP A 116 9.83 6.92 4.63
N LEU A 117 8.55 6.57 4.79
CA LEU A 117 7.93 5.51 4.00
C LEU A 117 7.95 5.84 2.51
N VAL A 118 7.49 7.03 2.13
CA VAL A 118 7.48 7.47 0.73
C VAL A 118 8.89 7.51 0.15
N LYS A 119 9.88 7.99 0.92
CA LYS A 119 11.29 8.00 0.50
C LYS A 119 11.84 6.58 0.29
N GLN A 120 11.49 5.63 1.15
CA GLN A 120 11.89 4.23 1.01
C GLN A 120 11.23 3.56 -0.21
N ILE A 121 9.94 3.78 -0.45
CA ILE A 121 9.26 3.30 -1.65
C ILE A 121 9.93 3.90 -2.90
N TRP A 122 10.16 5.21 -2.89
CA TRP A 122 10.79 5.89 -4.03
C TRP A 122 12.19 5.36 -4.31
N SER A 123 13.01 5.13 -3.29
CA SER A 123 14.37 4.64 -3.48
C SER A 123 14.39 3.23 -4.08
N SER A 124 13.43 2.38 -3.74
CA SER A 124 13.31 1.00 -4.25
C SER A 124 12.80 0.91 -5.69
N LEU A 125 12.27 1.99 -6.29
CA LEU A 125 11.81 1.96 -7.68
C LEU A 125 12.97 1.91 -8.68
N SER A 126 12.75 1.20 -9.78
CA SER A 126 13.61 1.26 -10.96
C SER A 126 13.64 2.67 -11.56
N ASP A 127 14.73 3.00 -12.24
CA ASP A 127 14.86 4.30 -12.91
C ASP A 127 13.79 4.50 -14.00
N TYR A 128 13.38 3.42 -14.65
CA TYR A 128 12.25 3.44 -15.59
C TYR A 128 10.96 3.92 -14.92
N ASN A 129 10.58 3.30 -13.78
CA ASN A 129 9.38 3.68 -13.05
C ASN A 129 9.48 5.12 -12.52
N LYS A 130 10.64 5.51 -11.99
CA LYS A 130 10.89 6.90 -11.55
C LYS A 130 10.71 7.89 -12.70
N SER A 131 11.25 7.58 -13.88
CA SER A 131 11.10 8.43 -15.07
C SER A 131 9.64 8.60 -15.44
N LYS A 132 8.86 7.52 -15.44
CA LYS A 132 7.44 7.58 -15.76
C LYS A 132 6.59 8.31 -14.74
N ILE A 133 6.91 8.18 -13.45
CA ILE A 133 6.21 8.91 -12.40
C ILE A 133 6.52 10.40 -12.50
N LYS A 134 7.76 10.79 -12.85
CA LYS A 134 8.16 12.20 -13.05
C LYS A 134 7.40 12.92 -14.16
N GLU A 135 6.87 12.20 -15.14
CA GLU A 135 6.04 12.73 -16.22
C GLU A 135 4.60 13.07 -15.73
N ASP A 136 4.18 12.54 -14.58
CA ASP A 136 2.83 12.70 -14.02
C ASP A 136 2.74 13.90 -13.05
N ARG A 137 1.56 14.52 -12.98
CA ARG A 137 1.29 15.66 -12.07
C ARG A 137 1.50 15.28 -10.60
N ILE A 138 1.31 14.02 -10.22
CA ILE A 138 1.60 13.57 -8.86
C ILE A 138 3.03 13.84 -8.44
N PHE A 139 3.99 13.83 -9.38
CA PHE A 139 5.39 14.03 -9.04
C PHE A 139 5.65 15.40 -8.41
N LEU A 140 4.88 16.43 -8.75
CA LEU A 140 5.00 17.76 -8.13
C LEU A 140 4.76 17.69 -6.61
N TYR A 141 3.85 16.82 -6.19
CA TYR A 141 3.51 16.58 -4.79
C TYR A 141 4.50 15.65 -4.13
N LEU A 142 4.81 14.54 -4.80
CA LEU A 142 5.80 13.56 -4.35
C LEU A 142 7.16 14.24 -4.10
N LYS A 143 7.60 15.11 -5.02
CA LYS A 143 8.87 15.84 -4.90
C LYS A 143 8.96 16.64 -3.60
N LYS A 144 7.86 17.29 -3.16
CA LYS A 144 7.85 18.03 -1.88
C LYS A 144 8.07 17.12 -0.68
N VAL A 145 7.57 15.89 -0.73
CA VAL A 145 7.79 14.88 0.31
C VAL A 145 9.23 14.36 0.25
N LEU A 146 9.76 14.14 -0.95
CA LEU A 146 11.13 13.68 -1.17
C LEU A 146 12.17 14.71 -0.71
N ASP A 147 11.91 16.00 -0.92
CA ASP A 147 12.78 17.12 -0.55
C ASP A 147 12.59 17.55 0.93
N TYR A 148 11.74 16.87 1.72
CA TYR A 148 11.48 17.23 3.11
C TYR A 148 12.57 16.71 4.05
N ASP A 149 13.35 17.60 4.64
CA ASP A 149 14.51 17.23 5.49
C ASP A 149 14.24 17.31 7.01
N GLY A 150 12.97 17.38 7.44
CA GLY A 150 12.59 17.27 8.86
C GLY A 150 13.03 18.44 9.76
N GLY A 151 13.50 19.55 9.17
CA GLY A 151 13.98 20.73 9.91
C GLY A 151 12.86 21.53 10.57
N GLY A 152 12.34 21.06 11.71
CA GLY A 152 11.66 21.84 12.76
C GLY A 152 10.39 22.63 12.39
N GLN A 153 9.99 22.69 11.12
CA GLN A 153 8.77 23.34 10.69
C GLN A 153 7.59 22.38 10.82
N LYS A 154 6.50 22.87 11.42
CA LYS A 154 5.21 22.18 11.45
C LYS A 154 4.88 21.63 10.05
N PRO A 155 4.36 20.42 10.00
CA PRO A 155 4.40 19.63 8.79
C PRO A 155 3.52 20.21 7.67
N VAL A 156 3.89 19.84 6.44
CA VAL A 156 3.40 20.25 5.10
C VAL A 156 1.87 20.16 4.88
N SER A 157 1.03 19.91 5.89
CA SER A 157 -0.42 19.68 5.71
C SER A 157 -1.17 20.89 5.11
N VAL A 158 -0.78 22.12 5.44
CA VAL A 158 -1.47 23.33 4.95
C VAL A 158 -1.06 23.68 3.51
N ALA A 159 0.18 23.38 3.12
CA ALA A 159 0.67 23.65 1.76
C ALA A 159 0.07 22.68 0.73
N PHE A 160 -0.22 21.44 1.13
CA PHE A 160 -0.89 20.45 0.30
C PHE A 160 -2.35 20.88 0.03
N ILE A 161 -3.12 21.27 1.05
CA ILE A 161 -4.53 21.70 0.93
C ILE A 161 -4.73 22.87 -0.06
N GLY A 162 -3.79 23.83 -0.12
CA GLY A 162 -3.88 24.98 -1.03
C GLY A 162 -3.67 24.66 -2.52
N LEU A 163 -2.99 23.55 -2.85
CA LEU A 163 -2.66 23.16 -4.22
C LEU A 163 -3.74 22.31 -4.89
N TYR A 164 -4.64 21.72 -4.11
CA TYR A 164 -5.65 20.79 -4.62
C TYR A 164 -6.89 21.47 -5.21
N LYS A 165 -7.09 22.78 -5.00
CA LYS A 165 -8.13 23.53 -5.73
C LYS A 165 -7.86 23.59 -7.25
N ASP A 166 -6.63 23.32 -7.68
CA ASP A 166 -6.21 23.40 -9.08
C ASP A 166 -6.13 22.02 -9.77
N LEU A 167 -6.41 20.93 -9.04
CA LEU A 167 -6.60 19.60 -9.61
C LEU A 167 -8.09 19.34 -9.75
N ASP A 168 -8.69 19.83 -10.85
CA ASP A 168 -10.00 19.38 -11.32
C ASP A 168 -9.94 17.84 -11.55
N ILE A 169 -10.44 17.08 -10.57
CA ILE A 169 -10.85 15.68 -10.71
C ILE A 169 -12.35 15.62 -10.49
#